data_AF-G4YHS2-F1
#
_entry.id   AF-G4YHS2-F1
#
_cell.length_a   1.000
_cell.length_b   1.000
_cell.length_c   1.000
_cell.angle_alpha   90.00
_cell.angle_beta   90.00
_cell.angle_gamma   90.00
#
_symmetry.space_group_name_H-M   'P 1'
#
loop_
_entity.id
_entity.type
_entity.pdbx_description
1 polymer ?
#
loop_
_entity_poly.entity_id
_entity_poly.type
_entity_poly.pdbx_seq_one_letter_code
_entity_poly.pdbx_strand_id
1 'polypeptide(L)'
;FDNLPPHLLRAGGFLLASLVYHAEYLRTTLSEQHPLHRNALFGNTRLVSQLQQKVVCRTARPSDRIRPTGVPPHVHLMASMEQQAAQLQQLSLSVNVDDNDGVQMATQKLTLTISRLTRAPADFTIPSMSLRCAWEHWCCGDPSGRIGPYRFLQWQDLSTCGKRKTLSAYRCAIPKLYNSDVTPKNRQRRKDQLNWST
;
A
#
# COMPACT_ATOMS: atom_id res chain seq x y z
N PHE A 1 21.12 22.96 -10.88
CA PHE A 1 19.89 23.27 -10.11
C PHE A 1 20.35 23.90 -8.82
N ASP A 2 20.84 25.13 -8.90
CA ASP A 2 21.79 25.62 -7.88
C ASP A 2 21.05 26.17 -6.65
N ASN A 3 19.75 26.43 -6.82
CA ASN A 3 18.82 26.85 -5.76
C ASN A 3 18.06 25.68 -5.10
N LEU A 4 18.32 24.42 -5.50
CA LEU A 4 17.59 23.27 -4.97
C LEU A 4 18.39 22.58 -3.86
N PRO A 5 17.79 22.24 -2.71
CA PRO A 5 18.49 21.51 -1.66
C PRO A 5 19.08 20.19 -2.16
N PRO A 6 20.25 19.75 -1.66
CA PRO A 6 20.97 18.60 -2.20
C PRO A 6 20.18 17.28 -2.13
N HIS A 7 19.29 17.14 -1.14
CA HIS A 7 18.40 15.98 -1.02
C HIS A 7 17.28 15.97 -2.09
N LEU A 8 16.88 17.14 -2.57
CA LEU A 8 15.87 17.32 -3.62
C LEU A 8 16.46 17.22 -5.03
N LEU A 9 17.77 17.43 -5.21
CA LEU A 9 18.45 17.27 -6.51
C LEU A 9 18.22 15.88 -7.12
N ARG A 10 18.13 14.84 -6.28
CA ARG A 10 17.84 13.47 -6.72
C ARG A 10 16.45 13.33 -7.34
N ALA A 11 15.46 14.08 -6.86
CA ALA A 11 14.09 14.04 -7.37
C ALA A 11 13.82 15.09 -8.45
N GLY A 12 14.50 16.24 -8.41
CA GLY A 12 14.25 17.38 -9.28
C GLY A 12 14.33 17.06 -10.78
N GLY A 13 15.29 16.22 -11.19
CA GLY A 13 15.39 15.78 -12.58
C GLY A 13 14.20 14.94 -13.04
N PHE A 14 13.69 14.05 -12.19
CA PHE A 14 12.54 13.21 -12.50
C PHE A 14 11.23 14.00 -12.49
N LEU A 15 11.11 14.98 -11.58
CA LEU A 15 9.97 15.90 -11.56
C LEU A 15 9.91 16.71 -12.86
N LEU A 16 11.05 17.26 -13.29
CA LEU A 16 11.12 17.98 -14.57
C LEU A 16 10.77 17.07 -15.75
N ALA A 17 11.30 15.84 -15.78
CA ALA A 17 10.98 14.88 -16.83
C ALA A 17 9.48 14.53 -16.87
N SER A 18 8.85 14.35 -15.71
CA SER A 18 7.40 14.09 -15.61
C SER A 18 6.58 15.28 -16.10
N LEU A 19 6.94 16.50 -15.72
CA LEU A 19 6.26 17.72 -16.19
C LEU A 19 6.36 17.90 -17.71
N VAL A 20 7.54 17.62 -18.28
CA VAL A 20 7.79 17.74 -19.73
C VAL A 20 7.04 16.64 -20.50
N TYR A 21 7.01 15.41 -19.97
CA TYR A 21 6.25 14.30 -20.56
C TYR A 21 4.75 14.62 -20.62
N HIS A 22 4.19 15.19 -19.55
CA HIS A 22 2.77 15.54 -19.47
C HIS A 22 2.45 16.95 -19.99
N ALA A 23 3.38 17.65 -20.63
CA ALA A 23 3.20 19.06 -20.98
C ALA A 23 2.00 19.31 -21.90
N GLU A 24 1.73 18.40 -22.84
CA GLU A 24 0.57 18.48 -23.73
C GLU A 24 -0.74 18.27 -22.97
N TYR A 25 -0.81 17.24 -22.13
CA TYR A 25 -1.96 16.96 -21.27
C TYR A 25 -2.28 18.12 -20.33
N LEU A 26 -1.26 18.73 -19.72
CA LEU A 26 -1.44 19.89 -18.83
C LEU A 26 -1.97 21.10 -19.60
N ARG A 27 -1.59 21.27 -20.88
CA ARG A 27 -2.09 22.37 -21.71
C ARG A 27 -3.54 22.21 -22.14
N THR A 28 -4.00 20.98 -22.35
CA THR A 28 -5.39 20.70 -22.75
C THR A 28 -6.34 20.65 -21.56
N THR A 29 -5.84 20.26 -20.38
CA THR A 29 -6.67 20.04 -19.19
C THR A 29 -6.80 21.29 -18.31
N LEU A 30 -5.80 22.18 -18.30
CA LEU A 30 -5.80 23.39 -17.47
C LEU A 30 -6.37 24.58 -18.23
N SER A 31 -6.97 25.52 -17.49
CA SER A 31 -7.48 26.76 -18.06
C SER A 31 -6.33 27.65 -18.57
N GLU A 32 -6.59 28.44 -19.62
CA GLU A 32 -5.57 29.32 -20.22
C GLU A 32 -4.99 30.35 -19.23
N GLN A 33 -5.74 30.70 -18.19
CA GLN A 33 -5.32 31.63 -17.12
C GLN A 33 -4.48 30.95 -16.03
N HIS A 34 -4.24 29.64 -16.12
CA HIS A 34 -3.57 28.91 -15.06
C HIS A 34 -2.10 29.37 -14.90
N PRO A 35 -1.60 29.59 -13.66
CA PRO A 35 -0.25 30.09 -13.40
C PRO A 35 0.88 29.26 -14.03
N LEU A 36 0.64 27.97 -14.31
CA LEU A 36 1.60 27.12 -15.02
C LEU A 36 1.90 27.62 -16.43
N HIS A 37 0.93 28.22 -17.15
CA HIS A 37 1.18 28.77 -18.49
C HIS A 37 2.08 30.01 -18.47
N ARG A 38 2.10 30.74 -17.34
CA ARG A 38 2.99 31.89 -17.11
C ARG A 38 4.40 31.46 -16.68
N ASN A 39 4.61 30.19 -16.40
CA ASN A 39 5.92 29.66 -16.03
C ASN A 39 6.84 29.62 -17.26
N ALA A 40 8.12 29.98 -17.08
CA ALA A 40 9.13 29.97 -18.14
C ALA A 40 9.27 28.63 -18.87
N LEU A 41 8.99 27.51 -18.19
CA LEU A 41 8.99 26.18 -18.78
C LEU A 41 7.87 26.00 -19.80
N PHE A 42 6.63 26.35 -19.45
CA PHE A 42 5.46 26.10 -20.31
C PHE A 42 5.18 27.22 -21.30
N GLY A 43 5.68 28.42 -21.05
CA GLY A 43 5.60 29.56 -21.98
C GLY A 43 6.54 29.47 -23.18
N ASN A 44 7.62 28.68 -23.09
CA ASN A 44 8.55 28.47 -24.20
C ASN A 44 8.35 27.09 -24.85
N THR A 45 7.56 27.05 -25.93
CA THR A 45 7.27 25.82 -26.68
C THR A 45 8.52 25.14 -27.21
N ARG A 46 9.52 25.91 -27.68
CA ARG A 46 10.79 25.38 -28.20
C ARG A 46 11.60 24.67 -27.11
N LEU A 47 11.65 25.24 -25.91
CA LEU A 47 12.34 24.63 -24.76
C LEU A 47 11.70 23.29 -24.38
N VAL A 48 10.36 23.23 -24.33
CA VAL A 48 9.64 21.99 -24.04
C VAL A 48 9.97 20.92 -25.08
N SER A 49 9.95 21.24 -26.38
CA SER A 49 10.29 20.29 -27.44
C SER A 49 11.72 19.76 -27.32
N GLN A 50 12.68 20.61 -26.96
CA GLN A 50 14.07 20.18 -26.71
C GLN A 50 14.19 19.27 -25.49
N LEU A 51 13.43 19.56 -24.43
CA LEU A 51 13.42 18.73 -23.22
C LEU A 51 12.71 17.40 -23.47
N GLN A 52 11.64 17.36 -24.26
CA GLN A 52 10.92 16.13 -24.62
C GLN A 52 11.83 15.12 -25.32
N GLN A 53 12.73 15.58 -26.21
CA GLN A 53 13.73 14.72 -26.85
C GLN A 53 14.70 14.07 -25.85
N LYS A 54 14.86 14.67 -24.66
CA LYS A 54 15.71 14.13 -23.58
C LYS A 54 14.96 13.25 -22.60
N VAL A 55 13.62 13.23 -22.64
CA VAL A 55 12.81 12.37 -21.79
C VAL A 55 12.77 10.97 -22.39
N VAL A 56 13.24 9.98 -21.62
CA VAL A 56 13.24 8.58 -22.04
C VAL A 56 12.20 7.80 -21.24
N CYS A 57 11.18 7.31 -21.92
CA CYS A 57 10.21 6.36 -21.35
C CYS A 57 10.68 4.94 -21.66
N ARG A 58 11.28 4.27 -20.67
CA ARG A 58 11.73 2.88 -20.81
C ARG A 58 11.55 2.10 -19.53
N THR A 59 11.62 0.77 -19.64
CA THR A 59 11.71 -0.12 -18.49
C THR A 59 13.01 0.11 -17.72
N ALA A 60 12.92 -0.02 -16.40
CA ALA A 60 14.05 0.19 -15.50
C ALA A 60 15.15 -0.85 -15.74
N ARG A 61 16.39 -0.37 -15.85
CA ARG A 61 17.60 -1.19 -15.96
C ARG A 61 18.37 -1.20 -14.64
N PRO A 62 19.18 -2.24 -14.37
CA PRO A 62 19.99 -2.32 -13.15
C PRO A 62 20.94 -1.12 -12.93
N SER A 63 21.36 -0.46 -14.01
CA SER A 63 22.22 0.72 -14.03
C SER A 63 21.50 2.06 -13.75
N ASP A 64 20.18 2.05 -13.62
CA ASP A 64 19.39 3.27 -13.48
C ASP A 64 19.47 3.86 -12.07
N ARG A 65 19.36 5.19 -12.01
CA ARG A 65 19.37 5.95 -10.74
C ARG A 65 18.21 5.61 -9.80
N ILE A 66 17.07 5.16 -10.35
CA ILE A 66 15.91 4.72 -9.58
C ILE A 66 15.63 3.28 -9.96
N ARG A 67 15.48 2.43 -8.94
CA ARG A 67 15.05 1.04 -9.11
C ARG A 67 13.60 0.90 -8.65
N PRO A 68 12.73 0.24 -9.43
CA PRO A 68 11.43 -0.15 -8.92
C PRO A 68 11.67 -1.04 -7.69
N THR A 69 11.00 -0.73 -6.58
CA THR A 69 11.15 -1.43 -5.30
C THR A 69 10.54 -2.84 -5.30
N GLY A 70 10.20 -3.35 -6.48
CA GLY A 70 9.33 -4.51 -6.67
C GLY A 70 7.86 -4.12 -6.59
N VAL A 71 7.04 -4.76 -7.42
CA VAL A 71 5.59 -4.80 -7.22
C VAL A 71 5.34 -5.73 -6.02
N PRO A 72 4.60 -5.30 -4.98
CA PRO A 72 4.35 -6.16 -3.82
C PRO A 72 3.71 -7.50 -4.25
N PRO A 73 4.08 -8.64 -3.62
CA PRO A 73 3.62 -9.97 -4.05
C PRO A 73 2.09 -10.11 -4.13
N HIS A 74 1.36 -9.42 -3.25
CA HIS A 74 -0.09 -9.47 -3.21
C HIS A 74 -0.75 -8.83 -4.44
N VAL A 75 -0.11 -7.86 -5.11
CA VAL A 75 -0.64 -7.24 -6.32
C VAL A 75 -0.66 -8.25 -7.47
N HIS A 76 0.38 -9.08 -7.58
CA HIS A 76 0.41 -10.17 -8.55
C HIS A 76 -0.66 -11.23 -8.25
N LEU A 77 -0.86 -11.57 -6.98
CA LEU A 77 -1.93 -12.49 -6.57
C LEU A 77 -3.32 -11.93 -6.90
N MET A 78 -3.58 -10.64 -6.65
CA MET A 78 -4.84 -9.99 -6.99
C MET A 78 -5.10 -10.01 -8.50
N ALA A 79 -4.10 -9.67 -9.32
CA ALA A 79 -4.23 -9.75 -10.77
C ALA A 79 -4.51 -11.18 -11.26
N SER A 80 -3.86 -12.18 -10.65
CA SER A 80 -4.12 -13.59 -10.96
C SER A 80 -5.54 -14.02 -10.57
N MET A 81 -6.05 -13.56 -9.43
CA MET A 81 -7.42 -13.84 -8.98
C MET A 81 -8.46 -13.20 -9.91
N GLU A 82 -8.23 -11.97 -10.35
CA GLU A 82 -9.09 -11.29 -11.33
C GLU A 82 -9.12 -12.04 -12.66
N GLN A 83 -7.96 -12.50 -13.14
CA GLN A 83 -7.86 -13.26 -14.39
C GLN A 83 -8.59 -14.61 -14.29
N GLN A 84 -8.46 -15.33 -13.17
CA GLN A 84 -9.19 -16.58 -12.92
C GLN A 84 -10.70 -16.35 -12.83
N ALA A 85 -11.13 -15.27 -12.17
CA ALA A 85 -12.55 -14.91 -12.09
C ALA A 85 -13.15 -14.62 -13.48
N ALA A 86 -12.41 -13.92 -14.34
CA ALA A 86 -12.82 -13.68 -15.72
C ALA A 86 -12.93 -14.98 -16.55
N GLN A 87 -11.98 -15.91 -16.38
CA GLN A 87 -12.04 -17.22 -17.04
C GLN A 87 -13.24 -18.06 -16.59
N LEU A 88 -13.54 -18.09 -15.28
CA LEU A 88 -14.71 -18.80 -14.75
C LEU A 88 -16.03 -18.22 -15.27
N GLN A 89 -16.12 -16.89 -15.40
CA GLN A 89 -17.29 -16.24 -15.99
C GLN A 89 -17.48 -16.64 -17.46
N GLN A 90 -16.40 -16.69 -18.24
CA GLN A 90 -16.47 -17.13 -19.64
C GLN A 90 -16.87 -18.60 -19.79
N LEU A 91 -16.33 -19.49 -18.94
CA LEU A 91 -16.71 -20.90 -18.92
C LEU A 91 -18.17 -21.10 -18.50
N SER A 92 -18.65 -20.34 -17.52
CA SER A 92 -20.05 -20.39 -17.07
C SER A 92 -21.06 -19.98 -18.16
N LEU A 93 -20.65 -19.10 -19.09
CA LEU A 93 -21.47 -18.71 -20.23
C LEU A 93 -21.52 -19.80 -21.33
N SER A 94 -20.53 -20.71 -21.36
CA SER A 94 -20.46 -21.81 -22.33
C SER A 94 -21.16 -23.10 -21.88
N VAL A 95 -21.59 -23.19 -20.62
CA VAL A 95 -22.37 -24.33 -20.08
C VAL A 95 -23.82 -23.89 -19.87
N ASN A 96 -24.53 -23.67 -20.98
CA ASN A 96 -25.98 -23.81 -21.04
C ASN A 96 -26.25 -24.86 -22.12
N VAL A 97 -26.13 -26.13 -21.75
CA VAL A 97 -26.75 -27.23 -22.50
C VAL A 97 -27.78 -27.82 -21.57
N ASP A 98 -29.02 -27.74 -22.02
CA ASP A 98 -30.18 -28.42 -21.49
C ASP A 98 -29.82 -29.87 -21.15
N ASP A 99 -30.02 -30.29 -19.89
CA ASP A 99 -30.66 -31.57 -19.65
C ASP A 99 -31.16 -31.69 -18.22
N ASN A 100 -32.45 -31.95 -18.17
CA ASN A 100 -33.25 -32.30 -17.01
C ASN A 100 -33.04 -33.79 -16.74
N ASP A 101 -32.05 -34.14 -15.91
CA ASP A 101 -32.07 -35.44 -15.26
C ASP A 101 -31.40 -35.39 -13.89
N GLY A 102 -32.10 -36.00 -12.93
CA GLY A 102 -31.79 -35.99 -11.51
C GLY A 102 -30.45 -36.62 -11.19
N VAL A 103 -29.39 -35.82 -11.27
CA VAL A 103 -28.15 -36.08 -10.56
C VAL A 103 -28.21 -35.26 -9.29
N GLN A 104 -28.23 -35.95 -8.15
CA GLN A 104 -27.86 -35.38 -6.85
C GLN A 104 -26.39 -34.97 -6.93
N MET A 105 -26.10 -33.92 -7.69
CA MET A 105 -24.88 -33.17 -7.50
C MET A 105 -25.03 -32.61 -6.11
N ALA A 106 -24.16 -33.07 -5.22
CA ALA A 106 -23.80 -32.32 -4.05
C ALA A 106 -23.53 -30.90 -4.55
N THR A 107 -24.53 -30.04 -4.41
CA THR A 107 -24.34 -28.61 -4.33
C THR A 107 -23.47 -28.50 -3.09
N GLN A 108 -22.15 -28.67 -3.31
CA GLN A 108 -21.17 -28.02 -2.50
C GLN A 108 -21.62 -26.58 -2.59
N LYS A 109 -22.38 -26.19 -1.58
CA LYS A 109 -22.78 -24.84 -1.30
C LYS A 109 -21.46 -24.16 -1.06
N LEU A 110 -20.79 -23.80 -2.15
CA LEU A 110 -19.75 -22.81 -2.22
C LEU A 110 -20.50 -21.53 -1.89
N THR A 111 -20.83 -21.41 -0.61
CA THR A 111 -21.01 -20.12 0.01
C THR A 111 -19.62 -19.52 -0.12
N LEU A 112 -19.35 -18.91 -1.27
CA LEU A 112 -18.39 -17.85 -1.42
C LEU A 112 -18.95 -16.68 -0.59
N THR A 113 -19.14 -16.89 0.72
CA THR A 113 -19.00 -15.79 1.65
C THR A 113 -17.61 -15.29 1.36
N ILE A 114 -17.54 -14.10 0.76
CA ILE A 114 -16.37 -13.26 0.67
C ILE A 114 -15.70 -13.36 2.04
N SER A 115 -14.77 -14.32 2.16
CA SER A 115 -14.24 -14.72 3.45
C SER A 115 -13.20 -13.67 3.70
N ARG A 116 -13.65 -12.58 4.34
CA ARG A 116 -12.81 -11.48 4.77
C ARG A 116 -11.56 -12.11 5.37
N LEU A 117 -10.38 -11.79 4.84
CA LEU A 117 -9.12 -12.27 5.39
C LEU A 117 -9.06 -11.80 6.84
N THR A 118 -9.42 -12.68 7.78
CA THR A 118 -9.39 -12.36 9.20
C THR A 118 -7.93 -12.21 9.58
N ARG A 119 -7.60 -11.09 10.21
CA ARG A 119 -6.20 -10.76 10.51
C ARG A 119 -5.68 -11.48 11.75
N ALA A 120 -6.56 -12.22 12.41
CA ALA A 120 -6.26 -13.14 13.49
C ALA A 120 -7.09 -14.43 13.35
N PRO A 121 -6.59 -15.56 13.87
CA PRO A 121 -7.37 -16.79 14.07
C PRO A 121 -8.62 -16.56 14.93
N ALA A 122 -9.65 -17.40 14.76
CA ALA A 122 -10.94 -17.26 15.45
C ALA A 122 -10.83 -17.39 17.00
N ASP A 123 -9.83 -18.13 17.47
CA ASP A 123 -9.49 -18.41 18.85
C ASP A 123 -8.53 -17.36 19.47
N PHE A 124 -8.05 -16.40 18.69
CA PHE A 124 -7.08 -15.43 19.17
C PHE A 124 -7.55 -14.62 20.38
N THR A 125 -6.63 -14.38 21.30
CA THR A 125 -6.82 -13.56 22.50
C THR A 125 -5.70 -12.54 22.61
N ILE A 126 -6.05 -11.30 22.97
CA ILE A 126 -5.04 -10.29 23.30
C ILE A 126 -4.54 -10.64 24.71
N PRO A 127 -3.24 -10.94 24.89
CA PRO A 127 -2.71 -11.28 26.19
C PRO A 127 -2.85 -10.11 27.16
N SER A 128 -3.13 -10.39 28.43
CA SER A 128 -3.00 -9.37 29.47
C SER A 128 -1.51 -9.03 29.62
N MET A 129 -1.14 -7.80 29.27
CA MET A 129 0.25 -7.38 29.25
C MET A 129 0.39 -5.92 29.66
N SER A 130 1.61 -5.52 30.03
CA SER A 130 1.94 -4.13 30.30
C SER A 130 1.71 -3.25 29.07
N LEU A 131 1.50 -1.95 29.29
CA LEU A 131 1.30 -0.97 28.21
C LEU A 131 2.48 -0.91 27.22
N ARG A 132 3.71 -1.17 27.71
CA ARG A 132 4.92 -1.23 26.88
C ARG A 132 4.92 -2.46 25.96
N CYS A 133 4.62 -3.64 26.49
CA CYS A 133 4.48 -4.85 25.68
C CYS A 133 3.33 -4.69 24.66
N ALA A 134 2.24 -4.05 25.06
CA ALA A 134 1.12 -3.75 24.16
C ALA A 134 1.53 -2.83 23.01
N TRP A 135 2.38 -1.84 23.26
CA TRP A 135 2.95 -0.97 22.23
C TRP A 135 3.85 -1.74 21.24
N GLU A 136 4.69 -2.65 21.75
CA GLU A 136 5.53 -3.49 20.90
C GLU A 136 4.69 -4.38 19.98
N HIS A 137 3.64 -5.01 20.50
CA HIS A 137 2.69 -5.82 19.70
C HIS A 137 1.86 -4.96 18.74
N TRP A 138 1.56 -3.71 19.09
CA TRP A 138 0.89 -2.75 18.21
C TRP A 138 1.72 -2.39 16.98
N CYS A 139 3.04 -2.29 17.14
CA CYS A 139 3.97 -1.94 16.07
C CYS A 139 4.43 -3.16 15.27
N CYS A 140 4.77 -4.25 15.94
CA CYS A 140 5.50 -5.38 15.34
C CYS A 140 4.68 -6.67 15.27
N GLY A 141 3.58 -6.77 16.03
CA GLY A 141 2.79 -7.99 16.15
C GLY A 141 3.32 -8.93 17.22
N ASP A 142 2.70 -10.11 17.32
CA ASP A 142 3.12 -11.19 18.20
C ASP A 142 3.89 -12.24 17.39
N PRO A 143 5.21 -12.42 17.63
CA PRO A 143 5.97 -13.46 16.96
C PRO A 143 5.57 -14.88 17.42
N SER A 144 5.07 -15.04 18.64
CA SER A 144 4.70 -16.34 19.22
C SER A 144 3.37 -16.83 18.66
N GLY A 145 2.38 -15.93 18.57
CA GLY A 145 1.07 -16.21 17.99
C GLY A 145 1.00 -16.11 16.46
N ARG A 146 2.10 -15.73 15.78
CA ARG A 146 2.13 -15.39 14.34
C ARG A 146 1.06 -14.35 13.96
N ILE A 147 0.84 -13.38 14.84
CA ILE A 147 -0.16 -12.32 14.65
C ILE A 147 0.57 -11.08 14.15
N GLY A 148 0.09 -10.50 13.05
CA GLY A 148 0.63 -9.23 12.56
C GLY A 148 0.40 -8.07 13.55
N PRO A 149 0.92 -6.87 13.26
CA PRO A 149 0.78 -5.72 14.15
C PRO A 149 -0.66 -5.44 14.60
N TYR A 150 -0.89 -5.30 15.91
CA TYR A 150 -2.25 -5.17 16.45
C TYR A 150 -2.99 -3.93 15.96
N ARG A 151 -2.27 -2.91 15.48
CA ARG A 151 -2.87 -1.72 14.83
C ARG A 151 -3.81 -2.04 13.68
N PHE A 152 -3.62 -3.22 13.09
CA PHE A 152 -4.35 -3.68 11.92
C PHE A 152 -5.54 -4.58 12.27
N LEU A 153 -5.62 -5.06 13.51
CA LEU A 153 -6.76 -5.86 13.98
C LEU A 153 -8.05 -5.04 13.98
N GLN A 154 -9.14 -5.68 13.59
CA GLN A 154 -10.49 -5.14 13.57
C GLN A 154 -11.34 -5.73 14.69
N TRP A 155 -12.45 -5.07 15.02
CA TRP A 155 -13.33 -5.55 16.09
C TRP A 155 -13.96 -6.91 15.75
N GLN A 156 -14.17 -7.19 14.46
CA GLN A 156 -14.70 -8.48 13.99
C GLN A 156 -13.67 -9.61 14.07
N ASP A 157 -12.36 -9.29 14.13
CA ASP A 157 -11.31 -10.31 14.30
C ASP A 157 -11.28 -10.86 15.74
N LEU A 158 -12.07 -10.28 16.65
CA LEU A 158 -12.15 -10.67 18.06
C LEU A 158 -13.54 -11.22 18.38
N SER A 159 -13.58 -12.50 18.71
CA SER A 159 -14.80 -13.24 19.03
C SER A 159 -15.53 -12.70 20.28
N THR A 160 -14.80 -12.26 21.29
CA THR A 160 -15.38 -11.89 22.61
C THR A 160 -15.45 -10.37 22.83
N CYS A 161 -16.54 -9.88 23.42
CA CYS A 161 -16.76 -8.46 23.73
C CYS A 161 -15.67 -7.86 24.64
N GLY A 162 -15.20 -8.58 25.66
CA GLY A 162 -14.09 -8.13 26.53
C GLY A 162 -12.80 -7.86 25.76
N LYS A 163 -12.48 -8.71 24.77
CA LYS A 163 -11.30 -8.55 23.91
C LYS A 163 -11.40 -7.29 23.04
N ARG A 164 -12.60 -6.99 22.52
CA ARG A 164 -12.86 -5.76 21.75
C ARG A 164 -12.65 -4.51 22.60
N LYS A 165 -13.03 -4.54 23.88
CA LYS A 165 -12.78 -3.43 24.83
C LYS A 165 -11.29 -3.19 25.03
N THR A 166 -10.48 -4.24 25.17
CA THR A 166 -9.01 -4.12 25.27
C THR A 166 -8.41 -3.47 24.02
N LEU A 167 -8.82 -3.91 22.82
CA LEU A 167 -8.35 -3.30 21.57
C LEU A 167 -8.75 -1.82 21.46
N SER A 168 -9.97 -1.46 21.88
CA SER A 168 -10.42 -0.07 21.93
C SER A 168 -9.62 0.77 22.93
N ALA A 169 -9.28 0.22 24.11
CA ALA A 169 -8.42 0.88 25.08
C ALA A 169 -7.02 1.15 24.51
N TYR A 170 -6.45 0.17 23.79
CA TYR A 170 -5.17 0.35 23.10
C TYR A 170 -5.25 1.46 22.04
N ARG A 171 -6.29 1.46 21.19
CA ARG A 171 -6.51 2.52 20.20
C ARG A 171 -6.57 3.92 20.80
N CYS A 172 -7.04 4.06 22.05
CA CYS A 172 -7.09 5.34 22.75
C CYS A 172 -5.74 5.71 23.40
N ALA A 173 -5.05 4.75 24.03
CA ALA A 173 -3.86 5.00 24.83
C ALA A 173 -2.58 5.11 23.99
N ILE A 174 -2.41 4.23 23.00
CA ILE A 174 -1.18 4.07 22.23
C ILE A 174 -0.84 5.31 21.38
N PRO A 175 -1.77 5.95 20.63
CA PRO A 175 -1.46 7.19 19.93
C PRO A 175 -1.00 8.34 20.83
N LYS A 176 -1.47 8.38 22.09
CA LYS A 176 -1.02 9.38 23.07
C LYS A 176 0.42 9.14 23.51
N LEU A 177 0.84 7.87 23.59
CA LEU A 177 2.24 7.50 23.81
C LEU A 177 3.11 7.79 22.60
N TYR A 178 2.61 7.56 21.38
CA TYR A 178 3.37 7.88 20.17
C TYR A 178 3.82 9.35 20.15
N ASN A 179 2.91 10.26 20.51
CA ASN A 179 3.22 11.70 20.52
C ASN A 179 4.19 12.11 21.64
N SER A 180 4.27 11.37 22.75
CA SER A 180 5.27 11.61 23.81
C SER A 180 6.62 10.90 23.55
N ASP A 181 6.61 9.83 22.75
CA ASP A 181 7.77 8.96 22.48
C ASP A 181 8.52 9.34 21.18
N VAL A 182 7.99 10.27 20.37
CA VAL A 182 8.65 10.88 19.20
C VAL A 182 9.62 12.00 19.60
N THR A 183 10.12 12.00 20.84
CA THR A 183 11.24 12.88 21.20
C THR A 183 12.54 12.40 20.51
N PRO A 184 13.42 13.33 20.11
CA PRO A 184 14.69 12.97 19.44
C PRO A 184 15.53 11.94 20.22
N LYS A 185 15.46 12.00 21.57
CA LYS A 185 16.16 11.08 22.48
C LYS A 185 15.67 9.63 22.35
N ASN A 186 14.36 9.42 22.29
CA ASN A 186 13.77 8.08 22.19
C ASN A 186 13.91 7.49 20.78
N ARG A 187 13.96 8.35 19.74
CA ARG A 187 14.31 7.95 18.37
C ARG A 187 15.75 7.43 18.27
N GLN A 188 16.71 8.06 18.93
CA GLN A 188 18.10 7.62 18.92
C GLN A 188 18.28 6.26 19.56
N ARG A 189 17.69 6.05 20.76
CA ARG A 189 17.71 4.77 21.46
C ARG A 189 17.15 3.60 20.65
N ARG A 190 16.20 3.85 19.73
CA ARG A 190 15.66 2.82 18.80
C ARG A 190 16.63 2.48 17.68
N LYS A 191 17.39 3.45 17.16
CA LYS A 191 18.48 3.17 16.22
C LYS A 191 19.55 2.30 16.89
N ASP A 192 19.87 2.61 18.14
CA ASP A 192 20.88 1.88 18.89
C ASP A 192 20.42 0.44 19.21
N GLN A 193 19.11 0.19 19.39
CA GLN A 193 18.55 -1.16 19.56
C GLN A 193 18.32 -1.94 18.24
N LEU A 194 18.25 -1.24 17.10
CA LEU A 194 18.15 -1.85 15.77
C LEU A 194 19.51 -2.19 15.16
N ASN A 195 20.59 -1.64 15.72
CA ASN A 195 21.96 -2.14 15.53
C ASN A 195 22.12 -3.45 16.31
N TRP A 196 21.44 -4.51 15.87
CA TRP A 196 21.89 -5.86 16.19
C TRP A 196 23.27 -6.03 15.53
N SER A 197 24.21 -6.47 16.36
CA SER A 197 25.62 -6.70 16.07
C SER A 197 25.87 -7.26 14.67
N THR A 198 26.77 -6.61 13.93
CA THR A 198 27.51 -7.27 12.85
C THR A 198 28.48 -8.28 13.44
#